data_AF-A0A257VAC9-F1
#
_entry.id   AF-A0A257VAC9-F1
#
_cell.length_a   1.000
_cell.length_b   1.000
_cell.length_c   1.000
_cell.angle_alpha   90.00
_cell.angle_beta   90.00
_cell.angle_gamma   90.00
#
_symmetry.space_group_name_H-M   'P 1'
#
loop_
_entity.id
_entity.type
_entity.pdbx_description
1 polymer ?
#
loop_
_entity_poly.entity_id
_entity_poly.type
_entity_poly.pdbx_seq_one_letter_code
_entity_poly.pdbx_strand_id
1 'polypeptide(L)'
;MTSPLRDEAGWIRLLSATWHRKDAEVGLGDDGCVIPPARYTLSTDVLVEGVDFRRDWAPPEALGYKAMAANLSDLAAMGAIPRFFLMTLGFPRGYPEAFVEGVLRGLHALSDRRGVELCGGDLTRAPGGLFVSLTVIGEQRRRPLLRSGGRPGDVLYVSGSLGGPAEALRRFEAGARLEAFDPLAGPWWESPDPTRGYHETWMARRDGTAQWDALSLLFAADCLWPATVPLGSSGWVPTLQLTTYLRQRPRGAWLRARQRCEVVVGESVDERCELFDERGYLVADSQQIALVRFDDEVVRE
;
A
#
# COMPACT_ATOMS: atom_id res chain seq x y z
N MET A 1 -11.35 34.09 -14.39
CA MET A 1 -11.73 33.55 -15.72
C MET A 1 -11.73 32.04 -15.60
N THR A 2 -12.90 31.41 -15.58
CA THR A 2 -13.01 29.95 -15.60
C THR A 2 -12.47 29.45 -16.95
N SER A 3 -11.45 28.59 -16.92
CA SER A 3 -11.01 27.86 -18.11
C SER A 3 -12.24 27.21 -18.76
N PRO A 4 -12.37 27.20 -20.10
CA PRO A 4 -13.43 26.45 -20.75
C PRO A 4 -13.35 24.99 -20.31
N LEU A 5 -14.51 24.39 -20.01
CA LEU A 5 -14.59 22.97 -19.65
C LEU A 5 -14.00 22.13 -20.80
N ARG A 6 -13.08 21.20 -20.49
CA ARG A 6 -12.55 20.23 -21.44
C ARG A 6 -13.68 19.41 -22.03
N ASP A 7 -13.65 19.28 -23.34
CA ASP A 7 -14.36 18.24 -24.05
C ASP A 7 -13.69 16.87 -23.81
N GLU A 8 -14.32 15.81 -24.28
CA GLU A 8 -13.82 14.44 -24.15
C GLU A 8 -12.40 14.29 -24.71
N ALA A 9 -12.13 14.88 -25.88
CA ALA A 9 -10.80 14.90 -26.49
C ALA A 9 -9.75 15.58 -25.59
N GLY A 10 -10.12 16.67 -24.91
CA GLY A 10 -9.29 17.34 -23.92
C GLY A 10 -8.94 16.42 -22.74
N TRP A 11 -9.90 15.65 -22.24
CA TRP A 11 -9.64 14.69 -21.16
C TRP A 11 -8.75 13.53 -21.61
N ILE A 12 -9.00 12.96 -22.79
CA ILE A 12 -8.15 11.91 -23.36
C ILE A 12 -6.70 12.39 -23.48
N ARG A 13 -6.47 13.61 -23.98
CA ARG A 13 -5.12 14.20 -24.06
C ARG A 13 -4.47 14.35 -22.70
N LEU A 14 -5.22 14.75 -21.66
CA LEU A 14 -4.70 14.81 -20.30
C LEU A 14 -4.27 13.40 -19.83
N LEU A 15 -5.11 12.39 -20.04
CA LEU A 15 -4.83 11.02 -19.61
C LEU A 15 -3.59 10.46 -20.31
N SER A 16 -3.50 10.61 -21.64
CA SER A 16 -2.34 10.19 -22.43
C SER A 16 -1.05 10.93 -22.07
N ALA A 17 -1.14 12.19 -21.63
CA ALA A 17 0.02 12.94 -21.15
C ALA A 17 0.46 12.54 -19.72
N THR A 18 -0.48 12.00 -18.94
CA THR A 18 -0.25 11.62 -17.54
C THR A 18 0.35 10.21 -17.49
N TRP A 19 -0.33 9.21 -18.07
CA TRP A 19 0.16 7.82 -18.13
C TRP A 19 0.98 7.58 -19.39
N HIS A 20 2.28 7.35 -19.21
CA HIS A 20 3.26 7.24 -20.30
C HIS A 20 4.01 5.90 -20.34
N ARG A 21 3.65 4.96 -19.45
CA ARG A 21 4.18 3.58 -19.45
C ARG A 21 3.81 2.86 -20.75
N LYS A 22 4.64 1.90 -21.15
CA LYS A 22 4.53 1.12 -22.40
C LYS A 22 4.82 -0.36 -22.16
N ASP A 23 4.24 -0.91 -21.10
CA ASP A 23 4.22 -2.33 -20.78
C ASP A 23 3.19 -3.09 -21.64
N ALA A 24 2.16 -2.41 -22.16
CA ALA A 24 1.22 -2.96 -23.15
C ALA A 24 1.83 -3.00 -24.57
N GLU A 25 1.42 -3.99 -25.39
CA GLU A 25 1.79 -4.06 -26.81
C GLU A 25 1.13 -2.94 -27.62
N VAL A 26 -0.12 -2.63 -27.28
CA VAL A 26 -0.86 -1.46 -27.74
C VAL A 26 -1.44 -0.79 -26.49
N GLY A 27 -0.98 0.41 -26.17
CA GLY A 27 -1.40 1.17 -24.98
C GLY A 27 -2.49 2.20 -25.28
N LEU A 28 -2.60 3.23 -24.43
CA LEU A 28 -3.55 4.32 -24.62
C LEU A 28 -3.34 5.07 -25.95
N GLY A 29 -4.43 5.33 -26.69
CA GLY A 29 -4.41 6.17 -27.89
C GLY A 29 -4.93 5.49 -29.17
N ASP A 30 -5.25 4.20 -29.10
CA ASP A 30 -5.99 3.46 -30.12
C ASP A 30 -7.34 2.99 -29.56
N ASP A 31 -8.16 2.31 -30.36
CA ASP A 31 -9.52 1.86 -30.00
C ASP A 31 -9.53 0.75 -28.91
N GLY A 32 -8.37 0.24 -28.51
CA GLY A 32 -8.25 -0.73 -27.42
C GLY A 32 -6.81 -0.99 -26.97
N CYS A 33 -6.67 -1.56 -25.77
CA CYS A 33 -5.39 -2.03 -25.24
C CYS A 33 -5.12 -3.47 -25.67
N VAL A 34 -3.88 -3.77 -26.08
CA VAL A 34 -3.39 -5.14 -26.26
C VAL A 34 -2.31 -5.39 -25.20
N ILE A 35 -2.57 -6.33 -24.30
CA ILE A 35 -1.62 -6.73 -23.25
C ILE A 35 -0.97 -8.07 -23.61
N PRO A 36 0.30 -8.30 -23.22
CA PRO A 36 1.01 -9.52 -23.53
C PRO A 36 0.32 -10.78 -22.96
N PRO A 37 0.59 -11.99 -23.49
CA PRO A 37 -0.02 -13.20 -22.96
C PRO A 37 0.54 -13.55 -21.56
N ALA A 38 -0.33 -13.68 -20.56
CA ALA A 38 -0.01 -14.20 -19.23
C ALA A 38 -1.22 -14.84 -18.54
N ARG A 39 -1.02 -15.39 -17.33
CA ARG A 39 -2.13 -15.77 -16.44
C ARG A 39 -2.53 -14.55 -15.62
N TYR A 40 -3.78 -14.13 -15.69
CA TYR A 40 -4.24 -12.89 -15.07
C TYR A 40 -5.23 -13.12 -13.92
N THR A 41 -5.14 -12.26 -12.91
CA THR A 41 -6.13 -12.04 -11.86
C THR A 41 -6.72 -10.64 -12.05
N LEU A 42 -8.04 -10.51 -12.00
CA LEU A 42 -8.73 -9.25 -12.20
C LEU A 42 -9.54 -8.92 -10.95
N SER A 43 -9.58 -7.64 -10.57
CA SER A 43 -10.55 -7.11 -9.61
C SER A 43 -11.14 -5.82 -10.16
N THR A 44 -12.35 -5.49 -9.71
CA THR A 44 -12.99 -4.23 -10.04
C THR A 44 -13.73 -3.68 -8.83
N ASP A 45 -13.54 -2.40 -8.57
CA ASP A 45 -14.20 -1.66 -7.52
C ASP A 45 -14.56 -0.26 -8.00
N VAL A 46 -15.63 0.29 -7.42
CA VAL A 46 -16.12 1.63 -7.70
C VAL A 46 -16.18 2.45 -6.42
N LEU A 47 -15.79 3.73 -6.51
CA LEU A 47 -16.05 4.74 -5.49
C LEU A 47 -17.07 5.75 -6.03
N VAL A 48 -18.18 5.92 -5.32
CA VAL A 48 -19.29 6.81 -5.69
C VAL A 48 -19.43 7.95 -4.67
N GLU A 49 -19.49 9.19 -5.17
CA GLU A 49 -19.72 10.38 -4.33
C GLU A 49 -21.05 10.27 -3.58
N GLY A 50 -21.04 10.58 -2.28
CA GLY A 50 -22.20 10.48 -1.40
C GLY A 50 -22.47 9.07 -0.86
N VAL A 51 -21.75 8.06 -1.35
CA VAL A 51 -21.79 6.68 -0.84
C VAL A 51 -20.47 6.31 -0.19
N ASP A 52 -19.37 6.34 -0.93
CA ASP A 52 -18.05 5.87 -0.48
C ASP A 52 -17.12 7.01 -0.02
N PHE A 53 -17.44 8.24 -0.42
CA PHE A 53 -16.72 9.46 -0.05
C PHE A 53 -17.61 10.70 -0.16
N ARG A 54 -17.16 11.80 0.44
CA ARG A 54 -17.72 13.14 0.21
C ARG A 54 -16.61 14.12 -0.15
N ARG A 55 -16.88 15.02 -1.09
CA ARG A 55 -15.94 16.06 -1.53
C ARG A 55 -15.46 16.96 -0.39
N ASP A 56 -16.31 17.19 0.61
CA ASP A 56 -15.98 18.07 1.71
C ASP A 56 -15.10 17.41 2.77
N TRP A 57 -14.83 16.10 2.71
CA TRP A 57 -14.06 15.38 3.74
C TRP A 57 -12.55 15.37 3.52
N ALA A 58 -12.12 15.29 2.27
CA ALA A 58 -10.72 15.10 1.91
C ALA A 58 -10.38 15.75 0.57
N PRO A 59 -9.11 16.12 0.34
CA PRO A 59 -8.66 16.62 -0.94
C PRO A 59 -8.82 15.56 -2.04
N PRO A 60 -9.02 15.97 -3.29
CA PRO A 60 -9.28 15.06 -4.41
C PRO A 60 -8.15 14.05 -4.65
N GLU A 61 -6.89 14.41 -4.38
CA GLU A 61 -5.74 13.51 -4.48
C GLU A 61 -5.87 12.30 -3.55
N ALA A 62 -6.40 12.48 -2.33
CA ALA A 62 -6.61 11.38 -1.40
C ALA A 62 -7.64 10.38 -1.91
N LEU A 63 -8.66 10.88 -2.62
CA LEU A 63 -9.69 10.03 -3.23
C LEU A 63 -9.12 9.19 -4.37
N GLY A 64 -8.35 9.80 -5.27
CA GLY A 64 -7.69 9.07 -6.37
C GLY A 64 -6.74 7.99 -5.87
N TYR A 65 -5.94 8.33 -4.85
CA TYR A 65 -5.05 7.38 -4.21
C TYR A 65 -5.82 6.23 -3.55
N LYS A 66 -6.91 6.53 -2.82
CA LYS A 66 -7.78 5.52 -2.20
C LYS A 66 -8.39 4.58 -3.24
N ALA A 67 -8.87 5.10 -4.38
CA ALA A 67 -9.47 4.31 -5.45
C ALA A 67 -8.50 3.25 -5.97
N MET A 68 -7.26 3.68 -6.28
CA MET A 68 -6.21 2.76 -6.74
C MET A 68 -5.78 1.80 -5.62
N ALA A 69 -5.58 2.30 -4.39
CA ALA A 69 -5.14 1.48 -3.27
C ALA A 69 -6.11 0.34 -2.92
N ALA A 70 -7.42 0.61 -2.94
CA ALA A 70 -8.45 -0.41 -2.72
C ALA A 70 -8.34 -1.54 -3.74
N ASN A 71 -8.29 -1.19 -5.03
CA ASN A 71 -8.18 -2.16 -6.11
C ASN A 71 -6.86 -2.96 -6.05
N LEU A 72 -5.73 -2.29 -5.79
CA LEU A 72 -4.43 -2.97 -5.65
C LEU A 72 -4.38 -3.91 -4.45
N SER A 73 -5.12 -3.60 -3.38
CA SER A 73 -5.23 -4.46 -2.20
C SER A 73 -5.86 -5.82 -2.54
N ASP A 74 -6.83 -5.87 -3.45
CA ASP A 74 -7.45 -7.12 -3.88
C ASP A 74 -6.46 -8.01 -4.65
N LEU A 75 -5.68 -7.43 -5.56
CA LEU A 75 -4.63 -8.17 -6.28
C LEU A 75 -3.58 -8.69 -5.30
N ALA A 76 -3.16 -7.86 -4.33
CA ALA A 76 -2.22 -8.27 -3.30
C ALA A 76 -2.76 -9.44 -2.44
N ALA A 77 -4.05 -9.41 -2.07
CA ALA A 77 -4.70 -10.48 -1.30
C ALA A 77 -4.73 -11.82 -2.06
N MET A 78 -4.72 -11.78 -3.39
CA MET A 78 -4.66 -12.95 -4.27
C MET A 78 -3.22 -13.36 -4.64
N GLY A 79 -2.22 -12.56 -4.25
CA GLY A 79 -0.81 -12.77 -4.60
C GLY A 79 -0.51 -12.50 -6.07
N ALA A 80 -1.25 -11.58 -6.70
CA ALA A 80 -1.04 -11.15 -8.08
C ALA A 80 -0.17 -9.89 -8.13
N ILE A 81 0.70 -9.78 -9.13
CA ILE A 81 1.56 -8.61 -9.37
C ILE A 81 0.77 -7.62 -10.25
N PRO A 82 0.41 -6.42 -9.78
CA PRO A 82 -0.35 -5.46 -10.59
C PRO A 82 0.42 -5.05 -11.84
N ARG A 83 -0.25 -5.03 -13.01
CA ARG A 83 0.39 -4.65 -14.29
C ARG A 83 -0.38 -3.58 -15.04
N PHE A 84 -1.70 -3.74 -15.15
CA PHE A 84 -2.55 -2.86 -15.95
C PHE A 84 -3.81 -2.49 -15.20
N PHE A 85 -4.45 -1.40 -15.60
CA PHE A 85 -5.80 -1.10 -15.16
C PHE A 85 -6.62 -0.38 -16.24
N LEU A 86 -7.94 -0.51 -16.13
CA LEU A 86 -8.93 0.27 -16.87
C LEU A 86 -9.62 1.23 -15.91
N MET A 87 -10.03 2.39 -16.41
CA MET A 87 -10.72 3.40 -15.61
C MET A 87 -11.98 3.92 -16.30
N THR A 88 -13.13 3.78 -15.64
CA THR A 88 -14.34 4.52 -16.00
C THR A 88 -14.56 5.65 -15.02
N LEU A 89 -14.62 6.87 -15.52
CA LEU A 89 -14.81 8.08 -14.73
C LEU A 89 -16.07 8.79 -15.19
N GLY A 90 -16.99 9.02 -14.25
CA GLY A 90 -18.24 9.71 -14.54
C GLY A 90 -18.49 10.87 -13.62
N PHE A 91 -18.93 12.01 -14.15
CA PHE A 91 -19.28 13.20 -13.37
C PHE A 91 -20.33 14.07 -14.07
N PRO A 92 -21.07 14.93 -13.36
CA PRO A 92 -22.12 15.75 -13.97
C PRO A 92 -21.53 16.90 -14.78
N ARG A 93 -22.34 17.49 -15.67
CA ARG A 93 -21.93 18.68 -16.42
C ARG A 93 -21.65 19.84 -15.45
N GLY A 94 -20.51 20.51 -15.62
CA GLY A 94 -20.11 21.62 -14.77
C GLY A 94 -19.49 21.20 -13.43
N TYR A 95 -19.16 19.91 -13.26
CA TYR A 95 -18.37 19.46 -12.13
C TYR A 95 -16.99 20.15 -12.13
N PRO A 96 -16.42 20.53 -10.97
CA PRO A 96 -15.16 21.26 -10.93
C PRO A 96 -13.99 20.45 -11.51
N GLU A 97 -13.42 20.90 -12.63
CA GLU A 97 -12.33 20.18 -13.30
C GLU A 97 -11.11 20.01 -12.42
N ALA A 98 -10.74 21.04 -11.66
CA ALA A 98 -9.62 20.99 -10.72
C ALA A 98 -9.78 19.85 -9.69
N PHE A 99 -11.02 19.51 -9.31
CA PHE A 99 -11.27 18.38 -8.42
C PHE A 99 -11.03 17.07 -9.15
N VAL A 100 -11.54 16.92 -10.38
CA VAL A 100 -11.30 15.73 -11.21
C VAL A 100 -9.80 15.53 -11.48
N GLU A 101 -9.08 16.59 -11.82
CA GLU A 101 -7.63 16.56 -12.01
C GLU A 101 -6.90 16.13 -10.74
N GLY A 102 -7.33 16.59 -9.56
CA GLY A 102 -6.76 16.13 -8.29
C GLY A 102 -6.95 14.63 -8.06
N VAL A 103 -8.12 14.09 -8.39
CA VAL A 103 -8.38 12.65 -8.33
C VAL A 103 -7.44 11.91 -9.28
N LEU A 104 -7.30 12.38 -10.52
CA LEU A 104 -6.37 11.79 -11.49
C LEU A 104 -4.91 11.86 -11.02
N ARG A 105 -4.49 12.98 -10.38
CA ARG A 105 -3.14 13.10 -9.79
C ARG A 105 -2.89 12.06 -8.70
N GLY A 106 -3.82 11.88 -7.78
CA GLY A 106 -3.70 10.90 -6.70
C GLY A 106 -3.64 9.46 -7.21
N LEU A 107 -4.48 9.16 -8.21
CA LEU A 107 -4.53 7.86 -8.89
C LEU A 107 -3.23 7.58 -9.65
N HIS A 108 -2.74 8.57 -10.42
CA HIS A 108 -1.49 8.49 -11.15
C HIS A 108 -0.32 8.26 -10.20
N ALA A 109 -0.22 9.02 -9.11
CA ALA A 109 0.89 8.91 -8.18
C ALA A 109 1.06 7.50 -7.59
N LEU A 110 -0.05 6.79 -7.29
CA LEU A 110 0.04 5.42 -6.81
C LEU A 110 0.26 4.40 -7.93
N SER A 111 -0.42 4.55 -9.07
CA SER A 111 -0.26 3.63 -10.21
C SER A 111 1.16 3.67 -10.78
N ASP A 112 1.72 4.87 -10.95
CA ASP A 112 3.10 5.06 -11.41
C ASP A 112 4.12 4.44 -10.45
N ARG A 113 3.97 4.73 -9.14
CA ARG A 113 4.79 4.13 -8.08
C ARG A 113 4.74 2.60 -8.09
N ARG A 114 3.59 2.02 -8.42
CA ARG A 114 3.36 0.57 -8.45
C ARG A 114 3.63 -0.05 -9.82
N GLY A 115 4.08 0.73 -10.79
CA GLY A 115 4.35 0.28 -12.15
C GLY A 115 3.11 -0.26 -12.87
N VAL A 116 1.93 0.31 -12.60
CA VAL A 116 0.66 -0.13 -13.18
C VAL A 116 0.24 0.82 -14.29
N GLU A 117 0.12 0.31 -15.51
CA GLU A 117 -0.22 1.09 -16.69
C GLU A 117 -1.74 1.26 -16.86
N LEU A 118 -2.19 2.48 -17.20
CA LEU A 118 -3.55 2.70 -17.66
C LEU A 118 -3.67 2.20 -19.10
N CYS A 119 -4.49 1.17 -19.29
CA CYS A 119 -4.70 0.54 -20.60
C CYS A 119 -5.85 1.17 -21.40
N GLY A 120 -6.82 1.78 -20.72
CA GLY A 120 -8.02 2.28 -21.37
C GLY A 120 -9.11 2.60 -20.37
N GLY A 121 -10.31 2.91 -20.87
CA GLY A 121 -11.36 3.39 -20.01
C GLY A 121 -12.55 3.99 -20.73
N ASP A 122 -13.40 4.63 -19.94
CA ASP A 122 -14.55 5.39 -20.43
C ASP A 122 -14.73 6.69 -19.64
N LEU A 123 -15.17 7.75 -20.32
CA LEU A 123 -15.49 9.04 -19.74
C LEU A 123 -16.95 9.35 -20.02
N THR A 124 -17.75 9.42 -18.96
CA THR A 124 -19.21 9.54 -19.14
C THR A 124 -19.82 10.62 -18.28
N ARG A 125 -21.02 11.05 -18.66
CA ARG A 125 -21.80 12.00 -17.86
C ARG A 125 -22.58 11.25 -16.78
N ALA A 126 -22.37 11.64 -15.54
CA ALA A 126 -23.04 11.03 -14.39
C ALA A 126 -23.79 12.10 -13.58
N PRO A 127 -25.13 12.23 -13.72
CA PRO A 127 -25.91 13.22 -12.98
C PRO A 127 -25.85 13.06 -11.45
N GLY A 128 -25.56 11.83 -10.98
CA GLY A 128 -25.53 11.47 -9.56
C GLY A 128 -24.29 11.93 -8.77
N GLY A 129 -23.34 12.61 -9.41
CA GLY A 129 -22.07 13.00 -8.79
C GLY A 129 -20.87 12.32 -9.44
N LEU A 130 -19.69 12.51 -8.85
CA LEU A 130 -18.47 11.84 -9.33
C LEU A 130 -18.48 10.36 -8.94
N PHE A 131 -18.12 9.49 -9.88
CA PHE A 131 -17.70 8.13 -9.56
C PHE A 131 -16.40 7.78 -10.29
N VAL A 132 -15.61 6.90 -9.66
CA VAL A 132 -14.38 6.33 -10.22
C VAL A 132 -14.51 4.82 -10.13
N SER A 133 -14.63 4.14 -11.27
CA SER A 133 -14.62 2.69 -11.37
C SER A 133 -13.30 2.25 -11.98
N LEU A 134 -12.60 1.34 -11.29
CA LEU A 134 -11.35 0.79 -11.77
C LEU A 134 -11.49 -0.71 -11.96
N THR A 135 -10.84 -1.22 -13.00
CA THR A 135 -10.60 -2.65 -13.16
C THR A 135 -9.09 -2.85 -13.20
N VAL A 136 -8.52 -3.49 -12.19
CA VAL A 136 -7.09 -3.79 -12.13
C VAL A 136 -6.82 -5.20 -12.63
N ILE A 137 -5.70 -5.36 -13.33
CA ILE A 137 -5.26 -6.60 -13.97
C ILE A 137 -3.86 -6.91 -13.44
N GLY A 138 -3.75 -8.00 -12.70
CA GLY A 138 -2.51 -8.49 -12.12
C GLY A 138 -2.02 -9.77 -12.77
N GLU A 139 -0.72 -9.88 -12.97
CA GLU A 139 -0.05 -11.09 -13.42
C GLU A 139 0.04 -12.11 -12.28
N GLN A 140 -0.51 -13.29 -12.50
CA GLN A 140 -0.56 -14.38 -11.53
C GLN A 140 0.53 -15.40 -11.83
N ARG A 141 1.76 -15.15 -11.34
CA ARG A 141 2.90 -16.06 -11.55
C ARG A 141 2.78 -17.36 -10.76
N ARG A 142 2.33 -17.27 -9.51
CA ARG A 142 2.17 -18.42 -8.58
C ARG A 142 0.72 -18.88 -8.47
N ARG A 143 0.45 -19.90 -7.66
CA ARG A 143 -0.94 -20.30 -7.34
C ARG A 143 -1.65 -19.13 -6.63
N PRO A 144 -2.91 -18.83 -6.98
CA PRO A 144 -3.67 -17.79 -6.30
C PRO A 144 -3.81 -18.09 -4.81
N LEU A 145 -3.68 -17.06 -3.98
CA LEU A 145 -4.02 -17.15 -2.56
C LEU A 145 -5.54 -17.12 -2.41
N LEU A 146 -6.11 -18.12 -1.75
CA LEU A 146 -7.55 -18.26 -1.61
C LEU A 146 -7.97 -18.10 -0.15
N ARG A 147 -9.09 -17.41 0.08
CA ARG A 147 -9.71 -17.27 1.41
C ARG A 147 -10.06 -18.62 2.06
N SER A 148 -10.28 -19.66 1.24
CA SER A 148 -10.61 -21.03 1.69
C SER A 148 -9.40 -21.85 2.13
N GLY A 149 -8.19 -21.29 2.11
CA GLY A 149 -6.96 -22.00 2.48
C GLY A 149 -6.78 -22.23 3.98
N GLY A 150 -7.44 -21.43 4.82
CA GLY A 150 -7.30 -21.48 6.28
C GLY A 150 -7.93 -22.72 6.91
N ARG A 151 -7.28 -23.28 7.93
CA ARG A 151 -7.70 -24.47 8.66
C ARG A 151 -7.69 -24.20 10.18
N PRO A 152 -8.54 -24.89 10.97
CA PRO A 152 -8.41 -24.87 12.42
C PRO A 152 -6.99 -25.25 12.85
N GLY A 153 -6.38 -24.41 13.69
CA GLY A 153 -4.98 -24.54 14.11
C GLY A 153 -4.02 -23.61 13.37
N ASP A 154 -4.43 -22.97 12.28
CA ASP A 154 -3.61 -21.95 11.61
C ASP A 154 -3.51 -20.67 12.46
N VAL A 155 -2.36 -19.99 12.35
CA VAL A 155 -2.12 -18.72 13.03
C VAL A 155 -2.56 -17.57 12.12
N LEU A 156 -3.37 -16.65 12.67
CA LEU A 156 -3.84 -15.47 11.95
C LEU A 156 -2.85 -14.32 12.12
N TYR A 157 -2.39 -13.78 10.99
CA TYR A 157 -1.58 -12.57 10.91
C TYR A 157 -2.35 -11.45 10.22
N VAL A 158 -2.05 -10.19 10.58
CA VAL A 158 -2.64 -9.00 9.95
C VAL A 158 -1.58 -7.93 9.71
N SER A 159 -1.53 -7.42 8.48
CA SER A 159 -0.65 -6.30 8.09
C SER A 159 -1.10 -4.98 8.67
N GLY A 160 -0.12 -4.23 9.19
CA GLY A 160 -0.32 -2.87 9.67
C GLY A 160 -1.27 -2.77 10.86
N SER A 161 -1.90 -1.60 11.00
CA SER A 161 -2.87 -1.31 12.05
C SER A 161 -4.30 -1.50 11.56
N LEU A 162 -5.14 -2.10 12.40
CA LEU A 162 -6.56 -2.26 12.14
C LEU A 162 -7.36 -1.03 12.61
N GLY A 163 -8.51 -0.78 11.97
CA GLY A 163 -9.48 0.22 12.41
C GLY A 163 -9.28 1.65 11.87
N GLY A 164 -8.20 1.90 11.10
CA GLY A 164 -7.91 3.21 10.52
C GLY A 164 -9.09 3.84 9.75
N PRO A 165 -9.70 3.14 8.77
CA PRO A 165 -10.84 3.68 8.02
C PRO A 165 -12.07 3.99 8.89
N ALA A 166 -12.36 3.16 9.89
CA ALA A 166 -13.49 3.35 10.79
C ALA A 166 -13.29 4.58 11.70
N GLU A 167 -12.08 4.76 12.24
CA GLU A 167 -11.76 5.95 13.04
C GLU A 167 -11.74 7.22 12.19
N ALA A 168 -11.23 7.15 10.94
CA ALA A 168 -11.27 8.28 10.00
C ALA A 168 -12.71 8.70 9.69
N LEU A 169 -13.61 7.74 9.42
CA LEU A 169 -15.03 8.00 9.20
C LEU A 169 -15.67 8.69 10.41
N ARG A 170 -15.48 8.13 11.61
CA ARG A 170 -16.01 8.72 12.86
C ARG A 170 -15.55 10.15 13.06
N ARG A 171 -14.29 10.46 12.74
CA ARG A 171 -13.74 11.83 12.80
C ARG A 171 -14.37 12.74 11.76
N PHE A 172 -14.54 12.28 10.52
CA PHE A 172 -15.19 13.07 9.46
C PHE A 172 -16.65 13.39 9.77
N GLU A 173 -17.39 12.42 10.32
CA GLU A 173 -18.76 12.61 10.82
C GLU A 173 -18.81 13.59 12.00
N ALA A 174 -17.80 13.57 12.87
CA ALA A 174 -17.64 14.53 13.97
C ALA A 174 -17.14 15.93 13.53
N GLY A 175 -16.97 16.17 12.22
CA GLY A 175 -16.59 17.48 11.68
C GLY A 175 -15.11 17.66 11.37
N ALA A 176 -14.25 16.67 11.66
CA ALA A 176 -12.85 16.72 11.22
C ALA A 176 -12.78 16.72 9.68
N ARG A 177 -11.73 17.32 9.12
CA ARG A 177 -11.50 17.41 7.67
C ARG A 177 -10.03 17.17 7.39
N LEU A 178 -9.74 16.49 6.28
CA LEU A 178 -8.37 16.38 5.78
C LEU A 178 -8.11 17.60 4.89
N GLU A 179 -7.16 18.43 5.28
CA GLU A 179 -6.87 19.70 4.58
C GLU A 179 -5.86 19.53 3.43
N ALA A 180 -4.90 18.61 3.59
CA ALA A 180 -3.86 18.34 2.62
C ALA A 180 -3.56 16.84 2.57
N PHE A 181 -3.19 16.37 1.38
CA PHE A 181 -2.73 15.01 1.14
C PHE A 181 -1.63 15.09 0.10
N ASP A 182 -0.46 14.58 0.45
CA ASP A 182 0.61 14.39 -0.50
C ASP A 182 0.67 12.89 -0.87
N PRO A 183 0.28 12.51 -2.10
CA PRO A 183 0.32 11.13 -2.54
C PRO A 183 1.75 10.58 -2.67
N LEU A 184 2.77 11.45 -2.71
CA LEU A 184 4.18 11.07 -2.66
C LEU A 184 4.66 10.85 -1.23
N ALA A 185 4.08 11.55 -0.25
CA ALA A 185 4.31 11.33 1.19
C ALA A 185 3.64 10.06 1.75
N GLY A 186 3.33 9.11 0.87
CA GLY A 186 2.79 7.81 1.26
C GLY A 186 3.65 7.12 2.33
N PRO A 187 3.07 6.17 3.07
CA PRO A 187 3.81 5.22 3.88
C PRO A 187 5.18 5.52 4.51
N TRP A 188 5.28 5.61 5.84
CA TRP A 188 6.55 5.44 6.60
C TRP A 188 7.21 4.04 6.43
N TRP A 189 6.68 3.19 5.54
CA TRP A 189 7.06 1.80 5.33
C TRP A 189 7.64 1.50 3.93
N GLU A 190 7.85 2.52 3.11
CA GLU A 190 8.68 2.42 1.90
C GLU A 190 9.98 3.18 2.14
N SER A 191 11.10 2.47 2.00
CA SER A 191 12.39 3.13 2.02
C SER A 191 12.70 3.75 0.66
N PRO A 192 13.19 5.00 0.61
CA PRO A 192 13.76 5.57 -0.61
C PRO A 192 15.04 4.85 -1.07
N ASP A 193 15.62 3.98 -0.23
CA ASP A 193 16.81 3.18 -0.52
C ASP A 193 16.41 1.68 -0.62
N PRO A 194 16.54 1.05 -1.81
CA PRO A 194 16.17 -0.35 -2.03
C PRO A 194 17.06 -1.34 -1.25
N THR A 195 18.11 -0.86 -0.59
CA THR A 195 19.02 -1.66 0.23
C THR A 195 18.78 -1.51 1.74
N ARG A 196 17.92 -0.56 2.15
CA ARG A 196 17.72 -0.23 3.58
C ARG A 196 16.25 -0.09 3.96
N GLY A 197 15.67 -1.05 4.67
CA GLY A 197 14.31 -0.96 5.20
C GLY A 197 14.26 -0.29 6.57
N TYR A 198 13.23 0.51 6.86
CA TYR A 198 13.01 1.08 8.19
C TYR A 198 11.52 1.17 8.53
N HIS A 199 11.15 0.78 9.75
CA HIS A 199 9.81 1.07 10.29
C HIS A 199 9.78 1.12 11.82
N GLU A 200 8.80 1.83 12.37
CA GLU A 200 8.49 1.83 13.81
C GLU A 200 7.08 1.32 14.06
N THR A 201 6.89 0.56 15.12
CA THR A 201 5.57 0.05 15.53
C THR A 201 5.43 0.05 17.05
N TRP A 202 4.20 0.09 17.53
CA TRP A 202 3.88 -0.03 18.95
C TRP A 202 3.14 -1.33 19.21
N MET A 203 3.51 -2.03 20.28
CA MET A 203 2.88 -3.30 20.67
C MET A 203 2.57 -3.33 22.16
N ALA A 204 1.49 -4.03 22.51
CA ALA A 204 1.09 -4.31 23.87
C ALA A 204 0.61 -5.76 23.96
N ARG A 205 0.72 -6.37 25.14
CA ARG A 205 0.18 -7.72 25.37
C ARG A 205 -1.34 -7.71 25.32
N ARG A 206 -1.93 -8.70 24.67
CA ARG A 206 -3.40 -8.86 24.53
C ARG A 206 -4.11 -9.06 25.88
N ASP A 207 -3.43 -9.67 26.84
CA ASP A 207 -3.96 -9.90 28.20
C ASP A 207 -4.03 -8.62 29.06
N GLY A 208 -3.63 -7.46 28.51
CA GLY A 208 -3.66 -6.18 29.20
C GLY A 208 -2.66 -6.09 30.36
N THR A 209 -1.78 -7.08 30.53
CA THR A 209 -0.77 -7.06 31.58
C THR A 209 0.34 -6.07 31.22
N ALA A 210 0.66 -5.18 32.14
CA ALA A 210 1.78 -4.23 31.99
C ALA A 210 3.15 -4.89 32.23
N GLN A 211 3.20 -6.21 32.37
CA GLN A 211 4.41 -6.93 32.77
C GLN A 211 4.94 -7.78 31.62
N TRP A 212 6.01 -7.29 31.00
CA TRP A 212 6.79 -8.02 30.02
C TRP A 212 7.84 -8.88 30.75
N ASP A 213 7.76 -10.20 30.55
CA ASP A 213 8.78 -11.14 31.00
C ASP A 213 9.84 -11.39 29.91
N ALA A 214 10.91 -12.10 30.27
CA ALA A 214 12.03 -12.35 29.38
C ALA A 214 11.64 -13.09 28.09
N LEU A 215 10.71 -14.05 28.19
CA LEU A 215 10.24 -14.82 27.03
C LEU A 215 9.34 -13.98 26.12
N SER A 216 8.48 -13.16 26.71
CA SER A 216 7.61 -12.22 25.99
C SER A 216 8.43 -11.15 25.25
N LEU A 217 9.56 -10.72 25.82
CA LEU A 217 10.49 -9.78 25.17
C LEU A 217 11.29 -10.42 24.04
N LEU A 218 11.75 -11.66 24.23
CA LEU A 218 12.38 -12.43 23.17
C LEU A 218 11.44 -12.62 21.98
N PHE A 219 10.17 -12.93 22.26
CA PHE A 219 9.13 -13.03 21.25
C PHE A 219 8.88 -11.67 20.57
N ALA A 220 8.68 -10.60 21.33
CA ALA A 220 8.47 -9.24 20.81
C ALA A 220 9.58 -8.75 19.89
N ALA A 221 10.82 -9.19 20.12
CA ALA A 221 11.98 -8.81 19.32
C ALA A 221 12.06 -9.50 17.95
N ASP A 222 11.21 -10.51 17.70
CA ASP A 222 11.25 -11.38 16.51
C ASP A 222 9.88 -11.56 15.84
N CYS A 223 8.78 -11.37 16.57
CA CYS A 223 7.41 -11.59 16.08
C CYS A 223 6.84 -10.45 15.23
N LEU A 224 7.67 -9.47 14.90
CA LEU A 224 7.27 -8.34 14.09
C LEU A 224 7.31 -8.70 12.61
N TRP A 225 6.85 -7.77 11.78
CA TRP A 225 6.89 -7.95 10.34
C TRP A 225 8.34 -8.14 9.88
N PRO A 226 8.64 -9.04 8.93
CA PRO A 226 10.00 -9.20 8.41
C PRO A 226 10.50 -7.84 7.95
N ALA A 227 11.67 -7.42 8.43
CA ALA A 227 12.19 -6.11 8.11
C ALA A 227 12.61 -5.99 6.62
N THR A 228 12.52 -7.10 5.87
CA THR A 228 12.63 -7.21 4.41
C THR A 228 11.39 -6.74 3.65
N VAL A 229 10.22 -6.60 4.29
CA VAL A 229 8.99 -6.15 3.64
C VAL A 229 9.15 -4.74 3.04
N PRO A 230 9.77 -3.77 3.75
CA PRO A 230 10.17 -2.49 3.15
C PRO A 230 11.13 -2.57 1.96
N LEU A 231 11.84 -3.69 1.78
CA LEU A 231 12.74 -3.95 0.63
C LEU A 231 12.02 -4.62 -0.54
N GLY A 232 10.68 -4.72 -0.49
CA GLY A 232 9.89 -5.38 -1.55
C GLY A 232 9.92 -6.91 -1.51
N SER A 233 10.54 -7.52 -0.49
CA SER A 233 10.53 -8.98 -0.33
C SER A 233 9.48 -9.42 0.68
N SER A 234 8.42 -10.06 0.17
CA SER A 234 7.40 -10.75 0.97
C SER A 234 7.49 -12.26 0.73
N GLY A 235 7.96 -13.02 1.71
CA GLY A 235 8.15 -14.46 1.56
C GLY A 235 8.82 -15.12 2.75
N TRP A 236 9.16 -16.41 2.60
CA TRP A 236 9.95 -17.14 3.59
C TRP A 236 11.38 -16.59 3.63
N VAL A 237 11.74 -15.96 4.75
CA VAL A 237 13.06 -15.40 5.02
C VAL A 237 13.73 -16.32 6.06
N PRO A 238 14.52 -17.34 5.67
CA PRO A 238 15.11 -18.23 6.65
C PRO A 238 16.15 -17.48 7.47
N THR A 239 15.88 -17.38 8.77
CA THR A 239 16.82 -16.89 9.78
C THR A 239 18.03 -17.82 9.83
N LEU A 240 19.19 -17.30 9.44
CA LEU A 240 20.48 -17.99 9.58
C LEU A 240 21.01 -17.85 11.01
N GLN A 241 20.84 -16.67 11.58
CA GLN A 241 21.25 -16.35 12.94
C GLN A 241 20.30 -15.30 13.53
N LEU A 242 19.85 -15.52 14.75
CA LEU A 242 19.16 -14.52 15.57
C LEU A 242 19.92 -14.38 16.89
N THR A 243 20.30 -13.16 17.24
CA THR A 243 20.92 -12.82 18.53
C THR A 243 20.07 -11.76 19.19
N THR A 244 19.55 -12.03 20.39
CA THR A 244 18.71 -11.08 21.13
C THR A 244 19.32 -10.80 22.50
N TYR A 245 19.50 -9.52 22.81
CA TYR A 245 19.94 -9.04 24.11
C TYR A 245 18.76 -8.48 24.88
N LEU A 246 18.45 -9.10 26.02
CA LEU A 246 17.52 -8.53 27.00
C LEU A 246 18.29 -7.57 27.90
N ARG A 247 18.01 -6.27 27.80
CA ARG A 247 18.75 -5.22 28.51
C ARG A 247 18.17 -4.97 29.89
N GLN A 248 16.85 -4.89 29.98
CA GLN A 248 16.15 -4.61 31.24
C GLN A 248 14.65 -4.94 31.12
N ARG A 249 13.98 -5.01 32.28
CA ARG A 249 12.52 -5.13 32.32
C ARG A 249 11.86 -3.80 31.93
N PRO A 250 10.92 -3.79 30.97
CA PRO A 250 10.17 -2.61 30.60
C PRO A 250 9.31 -2.09 31.75
N ARG A 251 9.05 -0.79 31.72
CA ARG A 251 7.95 -0.20 32.50
C ARG A 251 6.86 0.28 31.54
N GLY A 252 5.62 -0.03 31.89
CA GLY A 252 4.47 0.30 31.06
C GLY A 252 3.97 -0.90 30.28
N ALA A 253 2.82 -0.73 29.64
CA ALA A 253 2.16 -1.78 28.88
C ALA A 253 2.65 -1.83 27.43
N TRP A 254 3.13 -0.69 26.92
CA TRP A 254 3.53 -0.54 25.53
C TRP A 254 5.03 -0.66 25.32
N LEU A 255 5.40 -1.30 24.22
CA LEU A 255 6.75 -1.26 23.66
C LEU A 255 6.70 -0.56 22.31
N ARG A 256 7.65 0.34 22.09
CA ARG A 256 7.95 0.89 20.76
C ARG A 256 9.07 0.06 20.16
N ALA A 257 8.78 -0.63 19.07
CA ALA A 257 9.79 -1.30 18.27
C ALA A 257 10.27 -0.40 17.13
N ARG A 258 11.57 -0.43 16.91
CA ARG A 258 12.22 0.16 15.74
C ARG A 258 12.94 -0.94 15.01
N GLN A 259 12.55 -1.18 13.76
CA GLN A 259 13.19 -2.18 12.92
C GLN A 259 13.93 -1.53 11.76
N ARG A 260 15.12 -2.05 11.49
CA ARG A 260 15.95 -1.72 10.34
C ARG A 260 16.35 -3.00 9.63
N CYS A 261 16.46 -2.94 8.31
CA CYS A 261 16.99 -4.02 7.50
C CYS A 261 18.02 -3.46 6.54
N GLU A 262 19.16 -4.13 6.39
CA GLU A 262 20.17 -3.79 5.39
C GLU A 262 20.58 -5.02 4.61
N VAL A 263 20.70 -4.90 3.29
CA VAL A 263 21.34 -5.94 2.46
C VAL A 263 22.83 -5.95 2.76
N VAL A 264 23.41 -7.12 3.07
CA VAL A 264 24.83 -7.24 3.46
C VAL A 264 25.68 -7.80 2.33
N VAL A 265 25.40 -9.03 1.88
CA VAL A 265 26.10 -9.69 0.76
C VAL A 265 25.13 -10.63 0.02
N GLY A 266 25.00 -10.44 -1.30
CA GLY A 266 24.12 -11.28 -2.14
C GLY A 266 22.67 -11.28 -1.66
N GLU A 267 22.08 -12.47 -1.51
CA GLU A 267 20.72 -12.68 -1.01
C GLU A 267 20.64 -12.68 0.53
N SER A 268 21.48 -11.92 1.24
CA SER A 268 21.45 -11.88 2.72
C SER A 268 21.20 -10.48 3.28
N VAL A 269 20.44 -10.43 4.38
CA VAL A 269 20.12 -9.20 5.10
C VAL A 269 20.53 -9.26 6.56
N ASP A 270 20.87 -8.10 7.11
CA ASP A 270 21.01 -7.80 8.54
C ASP A 270 19.76 -7.02 8.99
N GLU A 271 18.87 -7.72 9.69
CA GLU A 271 17.71 -7.13 10.32
C GLU A 271 18.03 -6.81 11.78
N ARG A 272 17.65 -5.63 12.24
CA ARG A 272 17.78 -5.20 13.62
C ARG A 272 16.45 -4.76 14.15
N CYS A 273 16.11 -5.19 15.36
CA CYS A 273 14.95 -4.71 16.09
C CYS A 273 15.41 -4.13 17.43
N GLU A 274 15.03 -2.89 17.73
CA GLU A 274 15.24 -2.25 19.03
C GLU A 274 13.88 -2.05 19.68
N LEU A 275 13.71 -2.57 20.90
CA LEU A 275 12.50 -2.39 21.70
C LEU A 275 12.75 -1.34 22.77
N PHE A 276 11.88 -0.35 22.86
CA PHE A 276 11.90 0.70 23.86
C PHE A 276 10.65 0.64 24.73
N ASP A 277 10.80 0.92 26.03
CA ASP A 277 9.65 1.14 26.91
C ASP A 277 8.99 2.52 26.66
N GLU A 278 7.85 2.78 27.30
CA GLU A 278 7.09 4.04 27.19
C GLU A 278 7.90 5.29 27.55
N ARG A 279 8.97 5.13 28.32
CA ARG A 279 9.86 6.23 28.72
C ARG A 279 11.02 6.42 27.74
N GLY A 280 11.08 5.60 26.69
CA GLY A 280 12.11 5.65 25.66
C GLY A 280 13.40 4.90 26.02
N TYR A 281 13.42 4.08 27.08
CA TYR A 281 14.60 3.29 27.40
C TYR A 281 14.63 1.99 26.60
N LEU A 282 15.80 1.64 26.06
CA LEU A 282 16.01 0.35 25.38
C LEU A 282 15.83 -0.81 26.38
N VAL A 283 14.94 -1.74 26.07
CA VAL A 283 14.62 -2.90 26.91
C VAL A 283 15.12 -4.21 26.33
N ALA A 284 15.17 -4.31 25.01
CA ALA A 284 15.78 -5.40 24.29
C ALA A 284 16.20 -4.94 22.90
N ASP A 285 17.19 -5.60 22.33
CA ASP A 285 17.55 -5.48 20.92
C ASP A 285 17.83 -6.86 20.35
N SER A 286 17.46 -7.06 19.09
CA SER A 286 17.78 -8.26 18.33
C SER A 286 18.47 -7.91 17.03
N GLN A 287 19.32 -8.81 16.59
CA GLN A 287 19.96 -8.80 15.30
C GLN A 287 19.75 -10.16 14.64
N GLN A 288 19.27 -10.14 13.40
CA GLN A 288 18.97 -11.30 12.60
C GLN A 288 19.72 -11.24 11.27
N ILE A 289 20.51 -12.26 10.97
CA ILE A 289 20.99 -12.50 9.61
C ILE A 289 20.02 -13.46 8.94
N ALA A 290 19.47 -13.09 7.80
CA ALA A 290 18.47 -13.88 7.10
C ALA A 290 18.73 -13.89 5.59
N LEU A 291 18.21 -14.91 4.89
CA LEU A 291 18.28 -14.94 3.42
C LEU A 291 17.00 -14.39 2.79
N VAL A 292 17.15 -13.62 1.74
CA VAL A 292 16.07 -12.94 1.03
C VAL A 292 16.19 -13.24 -0.45
N ARG A 293 15.12 -13.78 -1.04
CA ARG A 293 15.01 -13.85 -2.49
C ARG A 293 14.45 -12.53 -2.98
N PHE A 294 15.29 -11.74 -3.64
CA PHE A 294 14.83 -10.60 -4.42
C PHE A 294 14.41 -11.08 -5.80
N ASP A 295 13.48 -10.38 -6.46
CA ASP A 295 13.29 -10.57 -7.90
C ASP A 295 14.58 -10.08 -8.61
N ASP A 296 15.02 -10.78 -9.67
CA ASP A 296 16.35 -10.73 -10.32
C ASP A 296 16.88 -9.34 -10.76
N GLU A 297 16.11 -8.27 -10.58
CA GLU A 297 16.49 -6.89 -10.92
C GLU A 297 17.21 -6.13 -9.78
N VAL A 298 17.10 -6.56 -8.52
CA VAL A 298 17.64 -5.80 -7.37
C VAL A 298 19.11 -6.12 -7.02
N VAL A 299 19.67 -7.23 -7.53
CA VAL A 299 21.00 -7.75 -7.12
C VAL A 299 22.08 -7.52 -8.18
N ARG A 300 21.88 -6.58 -9.12
CA ARG A 300 22.91 -6.19 -10.09
C ARG A 300 23.46 -4.80 -9.81
N GLU A 301 24.20 -4.66 -8.72
CA GLU A 301 25.35 -3.75 -8.58
C GLU A 301 26.26 -4.20 -7.45
#